data_AF-G5H901-F1
#
_entry.id   AF-G5H901-F1
#
_cell.length_a   1.000
_cell.length_b   1.000
_cell.length_c   1.000
_cell.angle_alpha   90.00
_cell.angle_beta   90.00
_cell.angle_gamma   90.00
#
_symmetry.space_group_name_H-M   'P 1'
#
loop_
_entity.id
_entity.type
_entity.pdbx_description
1 polymer ?
#
loop_
_entity_poly.entity_id
_entity_poly.type
_entity_poly.pdbx_seq_one_letter_code
_entity_poly.pdbx_strand_id
1 'polypeptide(L)'
;MTFTTPCFVRVENPEKRKELIEWLEGIGYKFLMRGLESNVLYVDVTSGCLLCAFESPVTQSEMVSKGYIDCGDNIELFKALAAMNDENDRKQWYAYTEYPTNEGKNGVRKFVFNEPARFDSFVDVPSGYYRKATAEEIVEYFKNNGK
;
A
#
# COMPACT_ATOMS: atom_id res chain seq x y z
N MET A 1 -7.59 14.20 -4.15
CA MET A 1 -6.84 13.05 -3.66
C MET A 1 -5.55 12.92 -4.42
N THR A 2 -4.47 13.21 -3.69
CA THR A 2 -3.09 13.20 -4.15
C THR A 2 -2.45 11.97 -3.53
N PHE A 3 -2.36 10.90 -4.33
CA PHE A 3 -1.67 9.69 -3.92
C PHE A 3 -0.15 9.90 -3.99
N THR A 4 0.60 9.17 -3.17
CA THR A 4 2.03 9.47 -2.93
C THR A 4 2.98 8.35 -3.35
N THR A 5 2.47 7.13 -3.53
CA THR A 5 3.32 5.95 -3.73
C THR A 5 2.95 5.20 -5.02
N PRO A 6 3.74 5.33 -6.10
CA PRO A 6 3.55 4.56 -7.31
C PRO A 6 3.98 3.09 -7.10
N CYS A 7 3.12 2.15 -7.47
CA CYS A 7 3.40 0.72 -7.33
C CYS A 7 2.63 -0.11 -8.36
N PHE A 8 3.02 -1.38 -8.51
CA PHE A 8 2.36 -2.33 -9.41
C PHE A 8 2.31 -3.75 -8.86
N VAL A 9 1.36 -4.53 -9.34
CA VAL A 9 1.10 -5.92 -8.93
C VAL A 9 0.64 -6.77 -10.11
N ARG A 10 1.03 -8.05 -10.09
CA ARG A 10 0.57 -9.09 -11.02
C ARG A 10 -0.62 -9.82 -10.41
N VAL A 11 -1.74 -9.81 -11.13
CA VAL A 11 -3.01 -10.43 -10.75
C VAL A 11 -3.52 -11.27 -11.92
N GLU A 12 -3.11 -12.53 -11.94
CA GLU A 12 -3.49 -13.48 -13.00
C GLU A 12 -4.99 -13.73 -13.04
N ASN A 13 -5.62 -13.87 -11.87
CA ASN A 13 -7.04 -14.15 -11.78
C ASN A 13 -7.89 -12.91 -12.19
N PRO A 14 -8.74 -13.01 -13.23
CA PRO A 14 -9.54 -11.88 -13.72
C PRO A 14 -10.56 -11.35 -12.72
N GLU A 15 -11.16 -12.20 -11.90
CA GLU A 15 -12.14 -11.80 -10.89
C GLU A 15 -11.50 -10.93 -9.81
N LYS A 16 -10.36 -11.39 -9.25
CA LYS A 16 -9.55 -10.61 -8.30
C LYS A 16 -9.07 -9.30 -8.89
N ARG A 17 -8.75 -9.28 -10.19
CA ARG A 17 -8.35 -8.05 -10.89
C ARG A 17 -9.51 -7.05 -10.91
N LYS A 18 -10.72 -7.51 -11.24
CA LYS A 18 -11.92 -6.68 -11.23
C LYS A 18 -12.21 -6.13 -9.84
N GLU A 19 -12.15 -6.98 -8.81
CA GLU A 19 -12.32 -6.56 -7.41
C GLU A 19 -11.29 -5.50 -6.98
N LEU A 20 -10.04 -5.65 -7.41
CA LEU A 20 -8.98 -4.70 -7.10
C LEU A 20 -9.19 -3.35 -7.82
N ILE A 21 -9.67 -3.37 -9.07
CA ILE A 21 -10.04 -2.15 -9.80
C ILE A 21 -11.18 -1.41 -9.09
N GLU A 22 -12.26 -2.12 -8.73
CA GLU A 22 -13.41 -1.54 -8.00
C GLU A 22 -12.96 -0.97 -6.64
N TRP A 23 -12.03 -1.64 -5.96
CA TRP A 23 -11.44 -1.14 -4.71
C TRP A 23 -10.66 0.16 -4.92
N LEU A 24 -9.83 0.24 -5.97
CA LEU A 24 -9.04 1.43 -6.33
C LEU A 24 -9.93 2.62 -6.68
N GLU A 25 -10.99 2.40 -7.45
CA GLU A 25 -12.02 3.41 -7.74
C GLU A 25 -12.70 3.86 -6.45
N GLY A 26 -13.01 2.91 -5.55
CA GLY A 26 -13.61 3.18 -4.26
C GLY A 26 -12.77 4.12 -3.39
N ILE A 27 -11.44 4.03 -3.42
CA ILE A 27 -10.54 4.93 -2.66
C ILE A 27 -10.24 6.25 -3.39
N GLY A 28 -10.54 6.36 -4.70
CA GLY A 28 -10.51 7.64 -5.43
C GLY A 28 -9.64 7.68 -6.68
N TYR A 29 -9.05 6.56 -7.11
CA TYR A 29 -8.36 6.52 -8.41
C TYR A 29 -9.35 6.64 -9.55
N LYS A 30 -8.96 7.36 -10.60
CA LYS A 30 -9.73 7.44 -11.85
C LYS A 30 -9.14 6.48 -12.88
N PHE A 31 -10.00 5.70 -13.50
CA PHE A 31 -9.60 4.75 -14.53
C PHE A 31 -9.27 5.49 -15.85
N LEU A 32 -8.02 5.41 -16.32
CA LEU A 32 -7.59 6.10 -17.55
C LEU A 32 -7.59 5.20 -18.80
N MET A 33 -7.20 3.92 -18.69
CA MET A 33 -7.00 3.09 -19.88
C MET A 33 -7.34 1.60 -19.64
N ARG A 34 -8.16 1.02 -20.55
CA ARG A 34 -8.73 -0.34 -20.44
C ARG A 34 -7.91 -1.37 -21.22
N GLY A 35 -6.74 -1.74 -20.70
CA GLY A 35 -6.07 -2.98 -21.09
C GLY A 35 -6.71 -4.19 -20.37
N LEU A 36 -7.97 -4.53 -20.67
CA LEU A 36 -8.76 -5.54 -19.94
C LEU A 36 -8.10 -6.92 -19.88
N GLU A 37 -7.22 -7.22 -20.83
CA GLU A 37 -6.58 -8.53 -20.96
C GLU A 37 -5.25 -8.63 -20.21
N SER A 38 -4.75 -7.54 -19.60
CA SER A 38 -3.46 -7.57 -18.92
C SER A 38 -3.56 -8.02 -17.46
N ASN A 39 -2.72 -9.00 -17.11
CA ASN A 39 -2.54 -9.49 -15.74
C ASN A 39 -1.78 -8.51 -14.84
N VAL A 40 -1.26 -7.40 -15.36
CA VAL A 40 -0.51 -6.41 -14.58
C VAL A 40 -1.37 -5.17 -14.32
N LEU A 41 -1.51 -4.81 -13.04
CA LEU A 41 -2.16 -3.59 -12.59
C LEU A 41 -1.12 -2.65 -11.97
N TYR A 42 -1.23 -1.37 -12.25
CA TYR A 42 -0.41 -0.36 -11.59
C TYR A 42 -1.13 0.96 -11.38
N VAL A 43 -0.72 1.65 -10.33
CA VAL A 43 -1.20 2.99 -10.01
C VAL A 43 -0.13 4.00 -10.40
N ASP A 44 -0.50 4.93 -11.27
CA ASP A 44 0.31 6.12 -11.54
C ASP A 44 -0.21 7.26 -10.68
N VAL A 45 0.53 7.55 -9.61
CA VAL A 45 0.18 8.61 -8.67
C VAL A 45 0.46 10.00 -9.20
N THR A 46 1.30 10.15 -10.24
CA THR A 46 1.60 11.47 -10.84
C THR A 46 0.39 12.05 -11.58
N SER A 47 -0.48 11.17 -12.09
CA SER A 47 -1.74 11.52 -12.74
C SER A 47 -2.98 11.25 -11.86
N GLY A 48 -2.81 10.57 -10.72
CA GLY A 48 -3.92 10.14 -9.86
C GLY A 48 -4.79 9.08 -10.54
N CYS A 49 -4.20 8.31 -11.44
CA CYS A 49 -4.93 7.45 -12.35
C CYS A 49 -4.48 5.99 -12.28
N LEU A 50 -5.44 5.12 -12.54
CA LEU A 50 -5.25 3.69 -12.68
C LEU A 50 -4.97 3.36 -14.15
N LEU A 51 -3.91 2.59 -14.36
CA LEU A 51 -3.47 2.14 -15.67
C LEU A 51 -3.32 0.61 -15.69
N CYS A 52 -3.84 -0.01 -16.75
CA CYS A 52 -3.58 -1.41 -17.09
C CYS A 52 -2.69 -1.44 -18.33
N ALA A 53 -1.46 -1.95 -18.22
CA ALA A 53 -0.56 -2.12 -19.36
C ALA A 53 -0.31 -3.59 -19.61
N PHE A 54 -0.17 -3.97 -20.87
CA PHE A 54 0.23 -5.33 -21.27
C PHE A 54 1.50 -5.76 -20.54
N GLU A 55 1.52 -7.01 -20.12
CA GLU A 55 2.70 -7.61 -19.53
C GLU A 55 3.81 -7.69 -20.60
N SER A 56 4.74 -6.76 -20.51
CA SER A 56 5.97 -6.77 -21.31
C SER A 56 7.15 -6.55 -20.36
N PRO A 57 8.23 -7.33 -20.50
CA PRO A 57 9.46 -7.11 -19.74
C PRO A 57 10.00 -5.66 -19.85
N VAL A 58 9.76 -5.01 -21.00
CA VAL A 58 10.12 -3.62 -21.24
C VAL A 58 9.33 -2.69 -20.32
N THR A 59 8.00 -2.85 -20.26
CA THR A 59 7.13 -2.04 -19.41
C THR A 59 7.48 -2.20 -17.93
N GLN A 60 7.75 -3.43 -17.47
CA GLN A 60 8.15 -3.68 -16.08
C GLN A 60 9.48 -2.99 -15.75
N SER A 61 10.47 -3.15 -16.62
CA SER A 61 11.78 -2.51 -16.44
C SER A 61 11.68 -0.98 -16.45
N GLU A 62 10.83 -0.42 -17.30
CA GLU A 62 10.56 1.03 -17.34
C GLU A 62 9.90 1.51 -16.04
N MET A 63 8.92 0.80 -15.51
CA MET A 63 8.25 1.18 -14.27
C MET A 63 9.19 1.15 -13.07
N VAL A 64 10.01 0.10 -12.97
CA VAL A 64 11.07 0.01 -11.96
C VAL A 64 12.07 1.16 -12.14
N SER A 65 12.46 1.48 -13.38
CA SER A 65 13.37 2.62 -13.66
C SER A 65 12.77 3.98 -13.28
N LYS A 66 11.43 4.10 -13.30
CA LYS A 66 10.68 5.28 -12.85
C LYS A 66 10.43 5.29 -11.33
N GLY A 67 10.92 4.30 -10.60
CA GLY A 67 10.81 4.21 -9.13
C GLY A 67 9.50 3.59 -8.63
N TYR A 68 8.75 2.88 -9.48
CA TYR A 68 7.55 2.17 -9.03
C TYR A 68 7.94 0.97 -8.18
N ILE A 69 7.24 0.78 -7.06
CA ILE A 69 7.45 -0.39 -6.19
C ILE A 69 6.79 -1.62 -6.82
N ASP A 70 7.61 -2.64 -7.08
CA ASP A 70 7.13 -3.95 -7.51
C ASP A 70 6.59 -4.75 -6.31
N CYS A 71 5.28 -5.02 -6.31
CA CYS A 71 4.61 -5.79 -5.27
C CYS A 71 4.56 -7.30 -5.53
N GLY A 72 5.14 -7.79 -6.64
CA GLY A 72 5.02 -9.21 -6.98
C GLY A 72 3.59 -9.56 -7.38
N ASP A 73 3.06 -10.57 -6.71
CA ASP A 73 1.66 -11.01 -6.71
C ASP A 73 0.93 -10.64 -5.40
N ASN A 74 1.58 -9.88 -4.51
CA ASN A 74 1.04 -9.53 -3.21
C ASN A 74 0.07 -8.33 -3.31
N ILE A 75 -1.21 -8.67 -3.47
CA ILE A 75 -2.31 -7.70 -3.57
C ILE A 75 -2.43 -6.82 -2.32
N GLU A 76 -2.16 -7.35 -1.13
CA GLU A 76 -2.32 -6.58 0.11
C GLU A 76 -1.19 -5.56 0.31
N LEU A 77 0.05 -5.91 -0.06
CA LEU A 77 1.15 -4.95 -0.16
C LEU A 77 0.81 -3.84 -1.17
N PHE A 78 0.28 -4.22 -2.34
CA PHE A 78 -0.13 -3.25 -3.34
C PHE A 78 -1.21 -2.29 -2.83
N LYS A 79 -2.28 -2.81 -2.20
CA LYS A 79 -3.34 -1.98 -1.59
C LYS A 79 -2.77 -1.04 -0.53
N ALA A 80 -1.85 -1.52 0.30
CA ALA A 80 -1.21 -0.73 1.34
C ALA A 80 -0.50 0.51 0.77
N LEU A 81 0.29 0.30 -0.28
CA LEU A 81 1.03 1.37 -0.95
C LEU A 81 0.09 2.27 -1.77
N ALA A 82 -0.84 1.70 -2.52
CA ALA A 82 -1.77 2.45 -3.37
C ALA A 82 -2.69 3.40 -2.58
N ALA A 83 -3.02 3.07 -1.33
CA ALA A 83 -3.84 3.93 -0.48
C ALA A 83 -3.09 5.18 0.02
N MET A 84 -1.76 5.20 0.03
CA MET A 84 -0.96 6.26 0.66
C MET A 84 -1.26 7.65 0.10
N ASN A 85 -1.76 8.55 0.95
CA ASN A 85 -2.10 9.93 0.63
C ASN A 85 -2.07 10.80 1.90
N ASP A 86 -1.93 12.13 1.73
CA ASP A 86 -1.88 13.09 2.84
C ASP A 86 -3.26 13.67 3.21
N GLU A 87 -4.28 13.45 2.39
CA GLU A 87 -5.59 14.08 2.52
C GLU A 87 -6.53 13.38 3.51
N ASN A 88 -6.40 12.07 3.71
CA ASN A 88 -7.26 11.30 4.62
C ASN A 88 -6.60 10.02 5.15
N ASP A 89 -7.31 9.33 6.03
CA ASP A 89 -6.90 8.11 6.73
C ASP A 89 -7.54 6.82 6.16
N ARG A 90 -8.25 6.93 5.04
CA ARG A 90 -9.01 5.82 4.47
C ARG A 90 -8.06 4.73 3.94
N LYS A 91 -8.15 3.53 4.54
CA LYS A 91 -7.33 2.35 4.18
C LYS A 91 -5.82 2.58 4.33
N GLN A 92 -5.42 3.58 5.11
CA GLN A 92 -4.03 3.87 5.41
C GLN A 92 -3.44 2.85 6.38
N TRP A 93 -2.14 2.60 6.22
CA TRP A 93 -1.36 1.86 7.19
C TRP A 93 -0.65 2.82 8.14
N TYR A 94 -0.53 2.41 9.40
CA TYR A 94 0.12 3.18 10.45
C TYR A 94 1.33 2.44 11.00
N ALA A 95 2.36 3.21 11.31
CA ALA A 95 3.50 2.76 12.09
C ALA A 95 3.32 3.29 13.53
N TYR A 96 3.45 2.41 14.51
CA TYR A 96 3.41 2.75 15.93
C TYR A 96 4.69 2.32 16.62
N THR A 97 5.21 3.20 17.49
CA THR A 97 6.34 2.93 18.38
C THR A 97 5.83 2.68 19.78
N GLU A 98 5.99 1.45 20.27
CA GLU A 98 5.66 1.14 21.66
C GLU A 98 6.58 1.88 22.63
N TYR A 99 5.99 2.56 23.63
CA TYR A 99 6.75 3.17 24.71
C TYR A 99 7.45 2.08 25.52
N PRO A 100 8.74 2.22 25.87
CA PRO A 100 9.37 1.29 26.80
C PRO A 100 8.62 1.36 28.14
N THR A 101 7.91 0.30 28.50
CA THR A 101 7.37 0.17 29.85
C THR A 101 8.53 0.00 30.83
N ASN A 102 8.37 0.48 32.06
CA ASN A 102 9.40 0.44 33.09
C ASN A 102 9.93 -0.98 33.40
N GLU A 103 9.26 -2.03 32.92
CA GLU A 103 9.62 -3.44 33.12
C GLU A 103 10.41 -4.06 31.96
N GLY A 104 10.60 -3.34 30.85
CA GLY A 104 11.21 -3.89 29.64
C GLY A 104 12.31 -3.00 29.07
N LYS A 105 13.52 -3.07 29.64
CA LYS A 105 14.73 -2.68 28.90
C LYS A 105 14.89 -3.65 27.73
N ASN A 106 14.29 -3.38 26.57
CA ASN A 106 14.69 -3.87 25.25
C ASN A 106 13.80 -3.30 24.14
N GLY A 107 14.16 -2.11 23.65
CA GLY A 107 13.86 -1.68 22.29
C GLY A 107 12.50 -1.03 22.05
N VAL A 108 12.53 0.07 21.30
CA VAL A 108 11.36 0.59 20.58
C VAL A 108 10.87 -0.51 19.62
N ARG A 109 9.67 -1.05 19.86
CA ARG A 109 9.01 -1.96 18.91
C ARG A 109 8.19 -1.14 17.91
N LYS A 110 8.47 -1.32 16.62
CA LYS A 110 7.71 -0.72 15.52
C LYS A 110 6.73 -1.74 14.97
N PHE A 111 5.45 -1.40 14.97
CA PHE A 111 4.39 -2.22 14.38
C PHE A 111 3.75 -1.49 13.20
N VAL A 112 3.38 -2.24 12.16
CA VAL A 112 2.69 -1.72 10.97
C VAL A 112 1.32 -2.40 10.87
N PHE A 113 0.22 -1.63 10.77
CA PHE A 113 -1.16 -2.14 10.80
C PHE A 113 -2.15 -1.31 9.96
N ASN A 114 -3.30 -1.89 9.56
CA ASN A 114 -4.36 -1.29 8.73
C ASN A 114 -5.78 -1.48 9.32
N GLU A 115 -5.95 -1.26 10.62
CA GLU A 115 -7.27 -1.37 11.24
C GLU A 115 -7.53 -0.30 12.30
N PRO A 116 -8.61 0.49 12.18
CA PRO A 116 -9.10 1.35 13.25
C PRO A 116 -9.50 0.56 14.51
N ALA A 117 -9.90 -0.70 14.38
CA ALA A 117 -10.26 -1.52 15.54
C ALA A 117 -9.04 -1.84 16.44
N ARG A 118 -7.82 -1.88 15.87
CA ARG A 118 -6.61 -1.88 16.70
C ARG A 118 -6.37 -0.54 17.37
N PHE A 119 -6.79 0.56 16.76
CA PHE A 119 -6.73 1.89 17.35
C PHE A 119 -7.53 1.97 18.66
N ASP A 120 -8.71 1.34 18.71
CA ASP A 120 -9.53 1.19 19.92
C ASP A 120 -8.95 0.20 20.96
N SER A 121 -7.89 -0.55 20.64
CA SER A 121 -7.10 -1.27 21.66
C SER A 121 -5.81 -0.52 22.03
N PHE A 122 -5.53 0.59 21.36
CA PHE A 122 -4.46 1.56 21.65
C PHE A 122 -5.00 2.84 22.32
N VAL A 123 -6.18 2.81 22.96
CA VAL A 123 -6.89 4.00 23.53
C VAL A 123 -6.04 4.86 24.46
N ASP A 124 -4.96 4.32 25.03
CA ASP A 124 -4.03 5.05 25.90
C ASP A 124 -2.71 5.48 25.21
N VAL A 125 -2.63 5.40 23.88
CA VAL A 125 -1.44 5.81 23.14
C VAL A 125 -1.50 7.30 22.82
N PRO A 126 -0.57 8.13 23.36
CA PRO A 126 -0.54 9.55 23.03
C PRO A 126 -0.35 9.77 21.52
N SER A 127 -0.94 10.84 20.99
CA SER A 127 -0.96 11.19 19.55
C SER A 127 0.42 11.41 18.89
N GLY A 128 1.51 11.27 19.64
CA GLY A 128 2.89 11.33 19.13
C GLY A 128 3.56 9.98 18.85
N TYR A 129 2.91 8.84 19.19
CA TYR A 129 3.55 7.53 19.06
C TYR A 129 3.14 6.73 17.83
N TYR A 130 2.11 7.17 17.10
CA TYR A 130 1.73 6.60 15.83
C TYR A 130 1.75 7.67 14.73
N ARG A 131 2.00 7.24 13.51
CA ARG A 131 1.91 8.05 12.29
C ARG A 131 1.57 7.15 11.11
N LYS A 132 1.23 7.74 9.96
CA LYS A 132 1.16 6.98 8.71
C LYS A 132 2.50 6.26 8.48
N ALA A 133 2.44 4.98 8.14
CA ALA A 133 3.62 4.19 7.84
C ALA A 133 4.28 4.72 6.56
N THR A 134 5.62 4.67 6.48
CA THR A 134 6.29 4.97 5.22
C THR A 134 6.16 3.79 4.27
N ALA A 135 6.40 4.02 2.98
CA ALA A 135 6.40 2.95 1.98
C ALA A 135 7.43 1.86 2.33
N GLU A 136 8.60 2.26 2.85
CA GLU A 136 9.65 1.33 3.29
C GLU A 136 9.20 0.47 4.47
N GLU A 137 8.53 1.07 5.47
CA GLU A 137 8.02 0.32 6.64
C GLU A 137 6.94 -0.68 6.25
N ILE A 138 6.06 -0.32 5.30
CA ILE A 138 5.06 -1.23 4.75
C ILE A 138 5.75 -2.38 4.00
N VAL A 139 6.70 -2.08 3.11
CA VAL A 139 7.45 -3.09 2.36
C VAL A 139 8.22 -4.03 3.29
N GLU A 140 8.89 -3.50 4.30
CA GLU A 140 9.62 -4.29 5.31
C GLU A 140 8.67 -5.18 6.12
N TYR A 141 7.50 -4.66 6.52
CA TYR A 141 6.49 -5.45 7.21
C TYR A 141 6.04 -6.66 6.38
N PHE A 142 5.73 -6.47 5.10
CA PHE A 142 5.30 -7.58 4.23
C PHE A 142 6.43 -8.55 3.90
N LYS A 143 7.69 -8.11 3.85
CA LYS A 143 8.86 -9.00 3.71
C LYS A 143 9.06 -9.90 4.93
N ASN A 144 8.86 -9.35 6.13
CA ASN A 144 9.14 -10.06 7.40
C ASN A 144 7.94 -10.86 7.92
N ASN A 145 6.71 -10.47 7.56
CA ASN A 145 5.47 -11.10 8.04
C ASN A 145 4.69 -11.80 6.91
N GLY A 146 5.27 -11.92 5.71
CA GLY A 146 4.67 -12.60 4.58
C GLY A 146 4.49 -14.10 4.84
N LYS A 147 3.28 -14.47 5.25
CA LYS A 147 2.68 -15.79 5.05
C LYS A 147 1.62 -15.69 3.97
#